data_AF-A0A1Z5J7S2-F1
#
_entry.id   AF-A0A1Z5J7S2-F1
#
_cell.length_a   1.000
_cell.length_b   1.000
_cell.length_c   1.000
_cell.angle_alpha   90.00
_cell.angle_beta   90.00
_cell.angle_gamma   90.00
#
_symmetry.space_group_name_H-M   'P 1'
#
loop_
_entity.id
_entity.type
_entity.pdbx_description
1 polymer ?
#
loop_
_entity_poly.entity_id
_entity_poly.type
_entity_poly.pdbx_seq_one_letter_code
_entity_poly.pdbx_strand_id
1 'polypeptide(L)'
;MHRQSAVFILLGLALASASFIPSTFQQVHRTKKNLALFEQPTRLSEQRRILLSSLVIAATSTLPVPSTAYDKTYPIELQAVDPGIRRQQQKVNLIKEQQEMEQRAAMRVKPLSAALWASALWFLSGSRSNPVLTPLANIFYDPNEEAWLRDRNDGLFANVPNILYVAMVIVFFAAGAVTDSLAQLAAGPAVSLPLAGVCLVTGAALELGRVASGDKRVTRDEMETAERLEQEFSEFVQARLLPGGNCHRQEIVKAFRRYHAKYRSEEVITDLEIERLIRSWSQTQKGNVKMSSSGFYSGVRINTDADVFVERRR
;
A
#
# COMPACT_ATOMS: atom_id res chain seq x y z
N MET A 1 7.86 -0.12 -36.78
CA MET A 1 8.47 -0.83 -35.62
C MET A 1 8.99 0.10 -34.52
N HIS A 2 9.56 1.28 -34.79
CA HIS A 2 10.13 2.13 -33.72
C HIS A 2 9.14 2.70 -32.68
N ARG A 3 7.85 2.87 -33.01
CA ARG A 3 6.86 3.41 -32.05
C ARG A 3 6.49 2.44 -30.93
N GLN A 4 6.50 1.13 -31.17
CA GLN A 4 6.20 0.15 -30.12
C GLN A 4 7.33 0.05 -29.11
N SER A 5 8.60 0.10 -29.55
CA SER A 5 9.77 0.10 -28.66
C SER A 5 9.80 1.32 -27.73
N ALA A 6 9.38 2.49 -28.22
CA ALA A 6 9.30 3.71 -27.40
C ALA A 6 8.25 3.60 -26.28
N VAL A 7 7.11 2.96 -26.54
CA VAL A 7 6.06 2.73 -25.53
C VAL A 7 6.55 1.79 -24.42
N PHE A 8 7.26 0.70 -24.76
CA PHE A 8 7.82 -0.20 -23.75
C PHE A 8 8.93 0.46 -22.91
N ILE A 9 9.75 1.32 -23.51
CA ILE A 9 10.79 2.06 -22.79
C ILE A 9 10.18 3.11 -21.85
N LEU A 10 9.15 3.83 -22.29
CA LEU A 10 8.44 4.81 -21.46
C LEU A 10 7.63 4.15 -20.33
N LEU A 11 7.03 2.98 -20.59
CA LEU A 11 6.37 2.18 -19.57
C LEU A 11 7.37 1.67 -18.52
N GLY A 12 8.54 1.21 -18.98
CA GLY A 12 9.65 0.81 -18.11
C GLY A 12 10.19 1.98 -17.27
N LEU A 13 10.31 3.17 -17.84
CA LEU A 13 10.71 4.39 -17.12
C LEU A 13 9.65 4.88 -16.13
N ALA A 14 8.36 4.81 -16.48
CA ALA A 14 7.27 5.16 -15.57
C ALA A 14 7.20 4.18 -14.38
N LEU A 15 7.34 2.87 -14.62
CA LEU A 15 7.43 1.86 -13.58
C LEU A 15 8.71 1.98 -12.74
N ALA A 16 9.85 2.34 -13.36
CA ALA A 16 11.10 2.59 -12.66
C ALA A 16 11.02 3.86 -11.79
N SER A 17 10.31 4.90 -12.24
CA SER A 17 10.09 6.13 -11.46
C SER A 17 9.12 5.91 -10.28
N ALA A 18 8.12 5.04 -10.43
CA ALA A 18 7.28 4.59 -9.32
C ALA A 18 8.04 3.73 -8.30
N SER A 19 9.14 3.11 -8.72
CA SER A 19 10.07 2.39 -7.85
C SER A 19 11.11 3.32 -7.21
N PHE A 20 11.29 4.52 -7.75
CA PHE A 20 12.12 5.59 -7.20
C PHE A 20 11.28 6.45 -6.25
N ILE A 21 10.78 5.84 -5.17
CA ILE A 21 10.41 6.60 -3.99
C ILE A 21 11.75 7.10 -3.45
N PRO A 22 12.07 8.41 -3.52
CA PRO A 22 13.31 8.89 -2.94
C PRO A 22 13.29 8.51 -1.46
N SER A 23 14.35 7.84 -1.02
CA SER A 23 14.63 7.48 0.36
C SER A 23 14.86 8.70 1.27
N THR A 24 14.34 9.88 0.90
CA THR A 24 14.41 11.13 1.66
C THR A 24 13.62 11.09 2.97
N PHE A 25 12.92 9.98 3.27
CA PHE A 25 12.53 9.63 4.64
C PHE A 25 13.69 9.03 5.48
N GLN A 26 14.95 9.32 5.13
CA GLN A 26 16.13 9.02 5.96
C GLN A 26 16.30 9.99 7.14
N GLN A 27 15.47 11.03 7.31
CA GLN A 27 15.58 11.92 8.48
C GLN A 27 14.87 11.41 9.76
N VAL A 28 14.14 10.30 9.69
CA VAL A 28 13.73 9.54 10.89
C VAL A 28 14.76 8.45 11.19
N HIS A 29 16.05 8.81 11.23
CA HIS A 29 17.13 7.92 11.67
C HIS A 29 17.42 8.03 13.18
N ARG A 30 16.70 8.88 13.92
CA ARG A 30 16.88 9.02 15.38
C ARG A 30 15.92 8.20 16.25
N THR A 31 14.83 7.64 15.72
CA THR A 31 13.94 6.69 16.44
C THR A 31 14.04 5.24 15.95
N LYS A 32 14.89 4.96 14.96
CA LYS A 32 15.10 3.59 14.43
C LYS A 32 15.76 2.60 15.39
N LYS A 33 16.33 3.05 16.52
CA LYS A 33 16.84 2.10 17.53
C LYS A 33 15.71 1.35 18.26
N ASN A 34 14.50 1.90 18.31
CA ASN A 34 13.34 1.24 18.93
C ASN A 34 12.35 0.68 17.89
N LEU A 35 12.36 1.19 16.64
CA LEU A 35 11.47 0.68 15.57
C LEU A 35 12.01 -0.51 14.78
N ALA A 36 13.29 -0.87 14.90
CA ALA A 36 13.84 -2.10 14.30
C ALA A 36 13.23 -3.40 14.91
N LEU A 37 12.41 -3.26 15.95
CA LEU A 37 11.71 -4.35 16.64
C LEU A 37 10.39 -4.78 16.00
N PHE A 38 9.83 -3.97 15.10
CA PHE A 38 8.57 -4.27 14.41
C PHE A 38 8.74 -4.72 12.96
N GLU A 39 9.97 -4.76 12.43
CA GLU A 39 10.24 -5.47 11.17
C GLU A 39 10.15 -6.98 11.41
N GLN A 40 8.97 -7.54 11.21
CA GLN A 40 8.82 -8.98 11.07
C GLN A 40 9.73 -9.45 9.92
N PRO A 41 10.63 -10.43 10.14
CA PRO A 41 11.25 -11.16 9.04
C PRO A 41 10.19 -12.10 8.47
N THR A 42 9.24 -11.56 7.71
CA THR A 42 8.22 -12.38 7.08
C THR A 42 8.86 -13.22 5.99
N ARG A 43 8.73 -14.55 6.10
CA ARG A 43 8.91 -15.51 4.99
C ARG A 43 7.98 -15.25 3.78
N LEU A 44 7.24 -14.14 3.78
CA LEU A 44 6.37 -13.66 2.71
C LEU A 44 7.15 -13.17 1.48
N SER A 45 8.46 -12.91 1.57
CA SER A 45 9.26 -12.48 0.41
C SER A 45 9.34 -13.54 -0.70
N GLU A 46 9.28 -14.84 -0.37
CA GLU A 46 9.22 -15.92 -1.37
C GLU A 46 7.83 -16.09 -1.96
N GLN A 47 6.77 -16.01 -1.16
CA GLN A 47 5.38 -16.06 -1.67
C GLN A 47 5.04 -14.85 -2.56
N ARG A 48 5.67 -13.69 -2.33
CA ARG A 48 5.55 -12.49 -3.18
C ARG A 48 6.06 -12.72 -4.61
N ARG A 49 7.04 -13.60 -4.83
CA ARG A 49 7.54 -13.89 -6.18
C ARG A 49 6.58 -14.76 -7.00
N ILE A 50 5.76 -15.58 -6.33
CA ILE A 50 4.83 -16.52 -6.98
C ILE A 50 3.48 -15.83 -7.31
N LEU A 51 3.05 -14.85 -6.51
CA LEU A 51 1.80 -14.12 -6.78
C LEU A 51 1.95 -13.02 -7.85
N LEU A 52 3.16 -12.46 -8.02
CA LEU A 52 3.41 -11.44 -9.05
C LEU A 52 3.55 -12.03 -10.46
N SER A 53 3.87 -13.32 -10.60
CA SER A 53 4.01 -13.97 -11.91
C SER A 53 2.69 -14.41 -12.54
N SER A 54 1.62 -14.59 -11.76
CA SER A 54 0.32 -15.05 -12.27
C SER A 54 -0.62 -13.93 -12.72
N LEU A 55 -0.38 -12.67 -12.32
CA LEU A 55 -1.27 -11.55 -12.63
C LEU A 55 -1.04 -10.92 -14.03
N VAL A 56 -0.02 -11.36 -14.77
CA VAL A 56 0.36 -10.79 -16.08
C VAL A 56 -0.48 -11.37 -17.24
N ILE A 57 -1.26 -12.44 -17.03
CA ILE A 57 -1.95 -13.15 -18.12
C ILE A 57 -3.43 -12.72 -18.29
N ALA A 58 -4.02 -11.98 -17.36
CA ALA A 58 -5.48 -11.73 -17.36
C ALA A 58 -5.95 -10.44 -18.06
N ALA A 59 -5.06 -9.57 -18.55
CA ALA A 59 -5.45 -8.22 -19.04
C ALA A 59 -5.43 -8.05 -20.58
N THR A 60 -5.42 -9.13 -21.37
CA THR A 60 -5.47 -9.06 -22.84
C THR A 60 -6.72 -9.72 -23.43
N SER A 61 -7.87 -9.65 -22.77
CA SER A 61 -9.16 -9.80 -23.46
C SER A 61 -9.51 -8.46 -24.10
N THR A 62 -8.92 -8.25 -25.27
CA THR A 62 -9.29 -7.19 -26.19
C THR A 62 -10.80 -7.25 -26.43
N LEU A 63 -11.53 -6.21 -26.00
CA LEU A 63 -12.89 -5.99 -26.48
C LEU A 63 -12.85 -5.99 -28.02
N PRO A 64 -13.67 -6.79 -28.71
CA PRO A 64 -13.68 -6.80 -30.17
C PRO A 64 -14.15 -5.43 -30.64
N VAL A 65 -13.31 -4.74 -31.41
CA VAL A 65 -13.75 -3.64 -32.26
C VAL A 65 -14.81 -4.23 -33.19
N PRO A 66 -16.03 -3.65 -33.29
CA PRO A 66 -17.04 -4.16 -34.20
C PRO A 66 -16.47 -4.12 -35.62
N SER A 67 -16.33 -5.29 -36.25
CA SER A 67 -16.01 -5.37 -37.66
C SER A 67 -17.18 -4.76 -38.43
N THR A 68 -16.91 -3.69 -39.16
CA THR A 68 -17.82 -3.17 -40.19
C THR A 68 -17.81 -4.14 -41.37
N ALA A 69 -18.37 -5.33 -41.18
CA ALA A 69 -18.49 -6.39 -42.18
C ALA A 69 -19.72 -6.22 -43.10
N TYR A 70 -20.40 -5.08 -43.03
CA TYR A 70 -21.48 -4.71 -43.94
C TYR A 70 -21.12 -3.48 -44.77
N ASP A 71 -19.99 -3.55 -45.46
CA ASP A 71 -19.76 -2.77 -46.68
C ASP A 71 -20.49 -3.51 -47.82
N LYS A 72 -21.83 -3.48 -47.78
CA LYS A 72 -22.67 -3.95 -48.89
C LYS A 72 -22.85 -2.81 -49.86
N THR A 73 -21.95 -2.78 -50.83
CA THR A 73 -22.12 -2.12 -52.12
C THR A 73 -23.45 -2.55 -52.74
N TYR A 74 -24.38 -1.62 -52.92
CA TYR A 74 -25.52 -1.81 -53.82
C TYR A 74 -25.29 -1.02 -55.12
N PRO A 75 -25.58 -1.62 -56.29
CA PRO A 75 -25.31 -0.99 -57.56
C PRO A 75 -26.36 0.07 -57.90
N ILE A 76 -25.81 1.15 -58.42
CA ILE A 76 -26.32 2.14 -59.38
C ILE A 76 -27.63 1.74 -60.06
N GLU A 77 -28.68 2.52 -59.80
CA GLU A 77 -29.68 2.85 -60.83
C GLU A 77 -29.56 4.34 -61.19
N LEU A 78 -29.38 4.57 -62.50
CA LEU A 78 -29.20 5.86 -63.14
C LEU A 78 -30.55 6.51 -63.42
N GLN A 79 -30.76 7.72 -62.88
CA GLN A 79 -31.62 8.71 -63.51
C GLN A 79 -30.86 10.03 -63.63
N ALA A 80 -30.75 10.50 -64.88
CA ALA A 80 -29.96 11.65 -65.29
C ALA A 80 -30.67 12.97 -64.92
N VAL A 81 -30.28 13.52 -63.77
CA VAL A 81 -30.42 14.94 -63.42
C VAL A 81 -29.06 15.32 -62.85
N ASP A 82 -28.42 16.35 -63.42
CA ASP A 82 -26.99 16.67 -63.26
C ASP A 82 -26.47 16.44 -61.82
N PRO A 83 -25.93 15.23 -61.52
CA PRO A 83 -25.92 14.67 -60.17
C PRO A 83 -24.64 15.00 -59.38
N GLY A 84 -23.72 15.78 -59.95
CA GLY A 84 -22.38 16.00 -59.41
C GLY A 84 -22.37 16.80 -58.11
N ILE A 85 -23.12 17.91 -58.05
CA ILE A 85 -23.05 18.87 -56.94
C ILE A 85 -23.76 18.33 -55.68
N ARG A 86 -24.92 17.69 -55.85
CA ARG A 86 -25.74 17.18 -54.72
C ARG A 86 -25.09 15.98 -54.02
N ARG A 87 -24.41 15.10 -54.76
CA ARG A 87 -23.65 13.97 -54.20
C ARG A 87 -22.39 14.43 -53.45
N GLN A 88 -21.73 15.49 -53.92
CA GLN A 88 -20.59 16.07 -53.19
C GLN A 88 -21.02 16.73 -51.88
N GLN A 89 -22.12 17.49 -51.88
CA GLN A 89 -22.65 18.08 -50.64
C GLN A 89 -23.07 17.04 -49.61
N GLN A 90 -23.69 15.93 -50.02
CA GLN A 90 -24.03 14.84 -49.12
C GLN A 90 -22.78 14.18 -48.49
N LYS A 91 -21.71 13.98 -49.27
CA LYS A 91 -20.44 13.44 -48.73
C LYS A 91 -19.80 14.38 -47.72
N VAL A 92 -19.78 15.69 -47.99
CA VAL A 92 -19.22 16.69 -47.07
C VAL A 92 -20.02 16.74 -45.76
N ASN A 93 -21.36 16.69 -45.85
CA ASN A 93 -22.20 16.66 -44.66
C ASN A 93 -21.98 15.39 -43.83
N LEU A 94 -21.85 14.23 -44.47
CA LEU A 94 -21.56 12.96 -43.78
C LEU A 94 -20.19 12.98 -43.09
N ILE A 95 -19.14 13.49 -43.75
CA ILE A 95 -17.81 13.62 -43.14
C ILE A 95 -17.86 14.59 -41.96
N LYS A 96 -18.58 15.72 -42.09
CA LYS A 96 -18.75 16.68 -41.01
C LYS A 96 -19.51 16.09 -39.83
N GLU A 97 -20.60 15.37 -40.08
CA GLU A 97 -21.35 14.66 -39.04
C GLU A 97 -20.49 13.58 -38.36
N GLN A 98 -19.69 12.83 -39.11
CA GLN A 98 -18.73 11.88 -38.55
C GLN A 98 -17.70 12.57 -37.67
N GLN A 99 -17.10 13.68 -38.12
CA GLN A 99 -16.16 14.46 -37.33
C GLN A 99 -16.79 15.05 -36.06
N GLU A 100 -18.03 15.56 -36.14
CA GLU A 100 -18.76 16.06 -34.97
C GLU A 100 -19.10 14.92 -33.99
N MET A 101 -19.49 13.75 -34.49
CA MET A 101 -19.71 12.57 -33.66
C MET A 101 -18.42 12.11 -32.97
N GLU A 102 -17.30 12.07 -33.69
CA GLU A 102 -15.99 11.75 -33.12
C GLU A 102 -15.55 12.79 -32.07
N GLN A 103 -15.76 14.08 -32.32
CA GLN A 103 -15.46 15.13 -31.35
C GLN A 103 -16.32 15.02 -30.09
N ARG A 104 -17.62 14.74 -30.23
CA ARG A 104 -18.52 14.50 -29.09
C ARG A 104 -18.14 13.25 -28.30
N ALA A 105 -17.76 12.18 -29.00
CA ALA A 105 -17.26 10.96 -28.36
C ALA A 105 -15.95 11.25 -27.61
N ALA A 106 -15.01 11.98 -28.22
CA ALA A 106 -13.76 12.37 -27.59
C ALA A 106 -13.98 13.24 -26.35
N MET A 107 -14.97 14.15 -26.35
CA MET A 107 -15.30 14.95 -25.17
C MET A 107 -15.85 14.11 -24.01
N ARG A 108 -16.61 13.04 -24.28
CA ARG A 108 -17.16 12.15 -23.24
C ARG A 108 -16.13 11.20 -22.64
N VAL A 109 -15.12 10.78 -23.39
CA VAL A 109 -14.10 9.82 -22.93
C VAL A 109 -13.05 10.48 -22.02
N LYS A 110 -12.76 11.77 -22.22
CA LYS A 110 -11.77 12.53 -21.43
C LYS A 110 -11.96 12.50 -19.91
N PRO A 111 -13.16 12.71 -19.33
CA PRO A 111 -13.32 12.64 -17.87
C PRO A 111 -13.13 11.22 -17.33
N LEU A 112 -13.49 10.20 -18.11
CA LEU A 112 -13.35 8.81 -17.70
C LEU A 112 -11.88 8.38 -17.67
N SER A 113 -11.10 8.70 -18.72
CA SER A 113 -9.66 8.40 -18.75
C SER A 113 -8.91 9.13 -17.64
N ALA A 114 -9.21 10.41 -17.42
CA ALA A 114 -8.64 11.18 -16.32
C ALA A 114 -8.99 10.58 -14.94
N ALA A 115 -10.25 10.17 -14.73
CA ALA A 115 -10.69 9.54 -13.48
C ALA A 115 -9.99 8.17 -13.23
N LEU A 116 -9.78 7.37 -14.27
CA LEU A 116 -9.04 6.11 -14.17
C LEU A 116 -7.58 6.36 -13.82
N TRP A 117 -6.93 7.33 -14.47
CA TRP A 117 -5.56 7.72 -14.13
C TRP A 117 -5.47 8.25 -12.69
N ALA A 118 -6.41 9.09 -12.27
CA ALA A 118 -6.47 9.60 -10.91
C ALA A 118 -6.57 8.47 -9.88
N SER A 119 -7.46 7.51 -10.14
CA SER A 119 -7.64 6.33 -9.29
C SER A 119 -6.40 5.45 -9.27
N ALA A 120 -5.77 5.22 -10.42
CA ALA A 120 -4.53 4.45 -10.53
C ALA A 120 -3.41 5.11 -9.71
N LEU A 121 -3.21 6.42 -9.85
CA LEU A 121 -2.23 7.19 -9.08
C LEU A 121 -2.52 7.13 -7.58
N TRP A 122 -3.79 7.23 -7.17
CA TRP A 122 -4.20 7.13 -5.77
C TRP A 122 -3.79 5.79 -5.15
N PHE A 123 -4.09 4.67 -5.82
CA PHE A 123 -3.71 3.34 -5.30
C PHE A 123 -2.21 3.07 -5.38
N LEU A 124 -1.55 3.48 -6.46
CA LEU A 124 -0.10 3.31 -6.62
C LEU A 124 0.67 4.05 -5.51
N SER A 125 0.26 5.28 -5.20
CA SER A 125 0.86 6.10 -4.13
C SER A 125 0.48 5.65 -2.71
N GLY A 126 -0.48 4.73 -2.58
CA GLY A 126 -0.97 4.21 -1.31
C GLY A 126 -2.16 5.00 -0.79
N SER A 127 -3.30 4.33 -0.64
CA SER A 127 -4.56 5.00 -0.28
C SER A 127 -4.54 5.52 1.17
N ARG A 128 -3.87 4.78 2.07
CA ARG A 128 -3.80 5.09 3.50
C ARG A 128 -2.52 5.81 3.91
N SER A 129 -1.44 5.59 3.16
CA SER A 129 -0.07 6.07 3.44
C SER A 129 0.43 7.06 2.39
N ASN A 130 -0.48 7.81 1.78
CA ASN A 130 -0.18 8.72 0.68
C ASN A 130 0.86 9.80 1.09
N PRO A 131 1.97 9.94 0.35
CA PRO A 131 3.02 10.91 0.68
C PRO A 131 2.60 12.37 0.48
N VAL A 132 1.55 12.63 -0.30
CA VAL A 132 1.03 13.99 -0.55
C VAL A 132 0.11 14.47 0.58
N LEU A 133 -0.50 13.53 1.32
CA LEU A 133 -1.52 13.85 2.31
C LEU A 133 -0.97 14.67 3.48
N THR A 134 0.16 14.28 4.07
CA THR A 134 0.74 14.99 5.23
C THR A 134 1.23 16.40 4.86
N PRO A 135 1.96 16.62 3.75
CA PRO A 135 2.29 17.97 3.30
C PRO A 135 1.05 18.83 3.04
N LEU A 136 0.01 18.27 2.41
CA LEU A 136 -1.23 18.99 2.15
C LEU A 136 -1.94 19.38 3.45
N ALA A 137 -1.99 18.46 4.42
CA ALA A 137 -2.56 18.73 5.74
C ALA A 137 -1.82 19.86 6.48
N ASN A 138 -0.49 19.87 6.45
CA ASN A 138 0.33 20.92 7.07
C ASN A 138 0.11 22.32 6.45
N ILE A 139 -0.50 22.43 5.27
CA ILE A 139 -0.89 23.72 4.68
C ILE A 139 -2.19 24.24 5.28
N PHE A 140 -3.13 23.35 5.60
CA PHE A 140 -4.48 23.72 6.03
C PHE A 140 -4.68 23.74 7.54
N TYR A 141 -3.81 23.06 8.30
CA TYR A 141 -3.98 22.82 9.73
C TYR A 141 -2.68 23.12 10.48
N ASP A 142 -2.80 23.62 11.71
CA ASP A 142 -1.66 23.82 12.61
C ASP A 142 -1.33 22.50 13.33
N PRO A 143 -0.09 21.98 13.20
CA PRO A 143 0.34 20.80 13.95
C PRO A 143 0.23 20.97 15.48
N ASN A 144 0.26 22.17 16.04
CA ASN A 144 0.20 22.35 17.50
C ASN A 144 -1.21 22.14 18.06
N GLU A 145 -2.24 22.42 17.26
CA GLU A 145 -3.65 22.31 17.67
C GLU A 145 -4.22 20.91 17.36
N GLU A 146 -3.75 20.27 16.29
CA GLU A 146 -4.35 19.05 15.75
C GLU A 146 -3.53 17.79 16.07
N ALA A 147 -3.99 16.99 17.04
CA ALA A 147 -3.29 15.78 17.49
C ALA A 147 -3.05 14.75 16.37
N TRP A 148 -4.04 14.52 15.52
CA TRP A 148 -3.92 13.57 14.40
C TRP A 148 -2.85 13.98 13.39
N LEU A 149 -2.62 15.29 13.21
CA LEU A 149 -1.60 15.80 12.30
C LEU A 149 -0.20 15.60 12.87
N ARG A 150 -0.03 15.83 14.18
CA ARG A 150 1.21 15.49 14.89
C ARG A 150 1.57 14.03 14.72
N ASP A 151 0.60 13.14 14.94
CA ASP A 151 0.79 11.70 14.77
C ASP A 151 1.28 11.35 13.37
N ARG A 152 0.68 11.94 12.33
CA ARG A 152 1.12 11.69 10.96
C ARG A 152 2.49 12.30 10.63
N ASN A 153 2.83 13.44 11.23
CA ASN A 153 4.16 14.04 11.13
C ASN A 153 5.22 13.17 11.84
N ASP A 154 4.85 12.51 12.94
CA ASP A 154 5.67 11.52 13.65
C ASP A 154 5.75 10.17 12.91
N GLY A 155 5.01 10.00 11.81
CA GLY A 155 4.95 8.77 11.02
C GLY A 155 3.96 7.72 11.52
N LEU A 156 3.16 8.05 12.54
CA LEU A 156 2.13 7.19 13.11
C LEU A 156 0.84 7.21 12.28
N PHE A 157 -0.01 6.22 12.53
CA PHE A 157 -1.36 6.20 11.95
C PHE A 157 -2.30 7.07 12.77
N ALA A 158 -2.94 8.01 12.10
CA ALA A 158 -4.08 8.74 12.64
C ALA A 158 -5.15 8.93 11.55
N ASN A 159 -6.40 8.95 12.00
CA ASN A 159 -7.56 9.18 11.14
C ASN A 159 -7.54 10.62 10.63
N VAL A 160 -7.77 10.78 9.33
CA VAL A 160 -7.73 12.09 8.68
C VAL A 160 -9.14 12.66 8.53
N PRO A 161 -9.35 13.96 8.77
CA PRO A 161 -10.63 14.62 8.52
C PRO A 161 -11.14 14.40 7.08
N ASN A 162 -12.45 14.17 6.94
CA ASN A 162 -13.06 13.85 5.64
C ASN A 162 -12.85 14.94 4.57
N ILE A 163 -12.74 16.21 4.99
CA ILE A 163 -12.52 17.32 4.08
C ILE A 163 -11.18 17.21 3.32
N LEU A 164 -10.14 16.62 3.94
CA LEU A 164 -8.88 16.39 3.27
C LEU A 164 -8.99 15.28 2.22
N TYR A 165 -9.85 14.27 2.41
CA TYR A 165 -10.10 13.28 1.35
C TYR A 165 -10.74 13.94 0.12
N VAL A 166 -11.64 14.91 0.30
CA VAL A 166 -12.21 15.68 -0.80
C VAL A 166 -11.12 16.48 -1.52
N ALA A 167 -10.26 17.17 -0.78
CA ALA A 167 -9.11 17.90 -1.36
C ALA A 167 -8.18 16.97 -2.13
N MET A 168 -7.89 15.78 -1.59
CA MET A 168 -7.08 14.77 -2.25
C MET A 168 -7.73 14.24 -3.53
N VAL A 169 -9.04 14.02 -3.57
CA VAL A 169 -9.75 13.64 -4.80
C VAL A 169 -9.55 14.71 -5.88
N ILE A 170 -9.64 15.99 -5.55
CA ILE A 170 -9.40 17.09 -6.50
C ILE A 170 -7.94 17.06 -7.00
N VAL A 171 -6.97 16.93 -6.10
CA VAL A 171 -5.54 16.87 -6.45
C VAL A 171 -5.25 15.67 -7.37
N PHE A 172 -5.75 14.50 -7.03
CA PHE A 172 -5.55 13.29 -7.83
C PHE A 172 -6.30 13.34 -9.15
N PHE A 173 -7.47 13.96 -9.21
CA PHE A 173 -8.19 14.17 -10.47
C PHE A 173 -7.41 15.11 -11.41
N ALA A 174 -6.86 16.20 -10.89
CA ALA A 174 -6.00 17.10 -11.66
C ALA A 174 -4.73 16.39 -12.15
N ALA A 175 -4.06 15.64 -11.26
CA ALA A 175 -2.90 14.83 -11.64
C ALA A 175 -3.27 13.77 -12.70
N GLY A 176 -4.42 13.11 -12.56
CA GLY A 176 -4.93 12.15 -13.52
C GLY A 176 -5.20 12.74 -14.90
N ALA A 177 -5.76 13.96 -14.97
CA ALA A 177 -5.96 14.68 -16.22
C ALA A 177 -4.64 15.05 -16.92
N VAL A 178 -3.62 15.46 -16.14
CA VAL A 178 -2.27 15.72 -16.66
C VAL A 178 -1.64 14.43 -17.17
N THR A 179 -1.69 13.34 -16.40
CA THR A 179 -1.15 12.04 -16.79
C THR A 179 -1.85 11.49 -18.03
N ASP A 180 -3.18 11.61 -18.12
CA ASP A 180 -3.93 11.23 -19.32
C ASP A 180 -3.47 12.02 -20.55
N SER A 181 -3.33 13.34 -20.42
CA SER A 181 -2.86 14.19 -21.53
C SER A 181 -1.46 13.80 -22.00
N LEU A 182 -0.55 13.49 -21.07
CA LEU A 182 0.80 13.03 -21.37
C LEU A 182 0.79 11.64 -22.02
N ALA A 183 -0.04 10.72 -21.53
CA ALA A 183 -0.18 9.38 -22.09
C ALA A 183 -0.76 9.42 -23.52
N GLN A 184 -1.75 10.28 -23.77
CA GLN A 184 -2.30 10.51 -25.11
C GLN A 184 -1.25 11.09 -26.06
N LEU A 185 -0.42 12.04 -25.60
CA LEU A 185 0.67 12.60 -26.40
C LEU A 185 1.74 11.55 -26.74
N ALA A 186 2.08 10.67 -25.79
CA ALA A 186 3.15 9.69 -25.95
C ALA A 186 2.73 8.44 -26.75
N ALA A 187 1.55 7.89 -26.46
CA ALA A 187 1.10 6.59 -26.99
C ALA A 187 -0.16 6.69 -27.87
N GLY A 188 -0.78 7.86 -27.94
CA GLY A 188 -2.02 8.09 -28.67
C GLY A 188 -3.28 7.83 -27.84
N PRO A 189 -4.43 8.37 -28.27
CA PRO A 189 -5.70 8.28 -27.53
C PRO A 189 -6.23 6.85 -27.39
N ALA A 190 -5.95 5.98 -28.37
CA ALA A 190 -6.39 4.58 -28.35
C ALA A 190 -5.71 3.74 -27.24
N VAL A 191 -4.56 4.18 -26.72
CA VAL A 191 -3.76 3.43 -25.74
C VAL A 191 -3.92 3.98 -24.32
N SER A 192 -4.19 5.27 -24.14
CA SER A 192 -4.23 5.91 -22.81
C SER A 192 -5.27 5.26 -21.89
N LEU A 193 -6.51 5.06 -22.36
CA LEU A 193 -7.60 4.54 -21.54
C LEU A 193 -7.37 3.08 -21.09
N PRO A 194 -7.02 2.11 -21.98
CA PRO A 194 -6.66 0.76 -21.56
C PRO A 194 -5.46 0.74 -20.60
N LEU A 195 -4.44 1.59 -20.85
CA LEU A 195 -3.27 1.66 -20.00
C LEU A 195 -3.63 2.15 -18.58
N ALA A 196 -4.48 3.18 -18.46
CA ALA A 196 -5.00 3.64 -17.18
C ALA A 196 -5.72 2.51 -16.42
N GLY A 197 -6.51 1.71 -17.14
CA GLY A 197 -7.20 0.54 -16.58
C GLY A 197 -6.22 -0.51 -16.02
N VAL A 198 -5.16 -0.85 -16.76
CA VAL A 198 -4.12 -1.77 -16.28
C VAL A 198 -3.43 -1.20 -15.04
N CYS A 199 -3.03 0.07 -15.07
CA CYS A 199 -2.39 0.73 -13.93
C CYS A 199 -3.30 0.76 -12.70
N LEU A 200 -4.62 0.97 -12.88
CA LEU A 200 -5.60 0.92 -11.80
C LEU A 200 -5.67 -0.46 -11.15
N VAL A 201 -5.78 -1.53 -11.95
CA VAL A 201 -5.82 -2.91 -11.44
C VAL A 201 -4.53 -3.27 -10.71
N THR A 202 -3.37 -2.93 -11.28
CA THR A 202 -2.07 -3.14 -10.62
C THR A 202 -1.96 -2.34 -9.33
N GLY A 203 -2.36 -1.07 -9.33
CA GLY A 203 -2.38 -0.23 -8.12
C GLY A 203 -3.26 -0.81 -7.03
N ALA A 204 -4.47 -1.25 -7.37
CA ALA A 204 -5.40 -1.88 -6.44
C ALA A 204 -4.82 -3.19 -5.85
N ALA A 205 -4.19 -4.02 -6.69
CA ALA A 205 -3.53 -5.25 -6.24
C ALA A 205 -2.36 -4.95 -5.28
N LEU A 206 -1.56 -3.92 -5.55
CA LEU A 206 -0.49 -3.48 -4.65
C LEU A 206 -1.04 -2.98 -3.32
N GLU A 207 -2.15 -2.23 -3.32
CA GLU A 207 -2.80 -1.77 -2.09
C GLU A 207 -3.34 -2.93 -1.26
N LEU A 208 -3.98 -3.92 -1.88
CA LEU A 208 -4.38 -5.16 -1.20
C LEU A 208 -3.15 -5.89 -0.63
N GLY A 209 -2.04 -5.90 -1.35
CA GLY A 209 -0.77 -6.45 -0.89
C GLY A 209 -0.24 -5.75 0.37
N ARG A 210 -0.32 -4.40 0.43
CA ARG A 210 0.07 -3.62 1.62
C ARG A 210 -0.82 -3.92 2.82
N VAL A 211 -2.13 -4.03 2.60
CA VAL A 211 -3.10 -4.39 3.64
C VAL A 211 -2.83 -5.80 4.16
N ALA A 212 -2.63 -6.77 3.25
CA ALA A 212 -2.35 -8.16 3.60
C ALA A 212 -0.98 -8.35 4.27
N SER A 213 0.02 -7.53 3.94
CA SER A 213 1.31 -7.57 4.63
C SER A 213 1.26 -7.00 6.04
N GLY A 214 0.12 -6.48 6.48
CA GLY A 214 0.00 -5.84 7.78
C GLY A 214 0.86 -4.59 7.86
N ASP A 215 1.06 -3.88 6.74
CA ASP A 215 1.73 -2.58 6.69
C ASP A 215 0.79 -1.49 7.26
N LYS A 216 0.16 -1.81 8.39
CA LYS A 216 -0.63 -0.92 9.20
C LYS A 216 0.39 -0.10 9.98
N ARG A 217 0.46 1.20 9.68
CA ARG A 217 1.19 2.14 10.52
C ARG A 217 0.68 2.01 11.96
N VAL A 218 1.61 1.98 12.91
CA VAL A 218 1.32 1.86 14.33
C VAL A 218 0.61 3.14 14.79
N THR A 219 -0.47 3.00 15.54
CA THR A 219 -1.15 4.14 16.19
C THR A 219 -0.36 4.61 17.41
N ARG A 220 -0.60 5.86 17.86
CA ARG A 220 0.05 6.37 19.08
C ARG A 220 -0.23 5.46 20.29
N ASP A 221 -1.49 5.06 20.48
CA ASP A 221 -1.88 4.20 21.60
C ASP A 221 -1.20 2.82 21.55
N GLU A 222 -1.09 2.22 20.36
CA GLU A 222 -0.36 0.94 20.18
C GLU A 222 1.13 1.11 20.49
N MET A 223 1.75 2.21 20.07
CA MET A 223 3.16 2.52 20.34
C MET A 223 3.39 2.75 21.83
N GLU A 224 2.59 3.58 22.49
CA GLU A 224 2.70 3.85 23.93
C GLU A 224 2.45 2.59 24.78
N THR A 225 1.51 1.75 24.36
CA THR A 225 1.26 0.45 25.00
C THR A 225 2.46 -0.48 24.83
N ALA A 226 3.06 -0.53 23.65
CA ALA A 226 4.25 -1.32 23.39
C ALA A 226 5.46 -0.85 24.23
N GLU A 227 5.69 0.47 24.31
CA GLU A 227 6.76 1.05 25.14
C GLU A 227 6.56 0.75 26.63
N ARG A 228 5.34 0.91 27.14
CA ARG A 228 5.00 0.58 28.53
C ARG A 228 5.25 -0.90 28.83
N LEU A 229 4.81 -1.76 27.93
CA LEU A 229 4.97 -3.20 28.06
C LEU A 229 6.46 -3.63 28.04
N GLU A 230 7.27 -2.97 27.23
CA GLU A 230 8.72 -3.19 27.21
C GLU A 230 9.39 -2.76 28.53
N GLN A 231 8.99 -1.62 29.10
CA GLN A 231 9.47 -1.16 30.41
C GLN A 231 9.11 -2.17 31.51
N GLU A 232 7.86 -2.62 31.57
CA GLU A 232 7.39 -3.59 32.55
C GLU A 232 8.03 -4.97 32.39
N PHE A 233 8.36 -5.36 31.16
CA PHE A 233 9.13 -6.57 30.89
C PHE A 233 10.58 -6.44 31.34
N SER A 234 11.21 -5.28 31.13
CA SER A 234 12.56 -4.99 31.63
C SER A 234 12.62 -5.07 33.16
N GLU A 235 11.63 -4.51 33.86
CA GLU A 235 11.49 -4.63 35.32
C GLU A 235 11.36 -6.09 35.76
N PHE A 236 10.50 -6.87 35.09
CA PHE A 236 10.34 -8.30 35.36
C PHE A 236 11.67 -9.06 35.19
N VAL A 237 12.38 -8.81 34.09
CA VAL A 237 13.68 -9.45 33.82
C VAL A 237 14.65 -9.18 34.96
N GLN A 238 14.77 -7.92 35.38
CA GLN A 238 15.70 -7.54 36.45
C GLN A 238 15.34 -8.17 37.80
N ALA A 239 14.04 -8.32 38.09
CA ALA A 239 13.56 -8.87 39.36
C ALA A 239 13.58 -10.41 39.41
N ARG A 240 13.29 -11.08 38.28
CA ARG A 240 12.95 -12.51 38.26
C ARG A 240 13.87 -13.39 37.43
N LEU A 241 14.62 -12.84 36.47
CA LEU A 241 15.53 -13.64 35.65
C LEU A 241 16.95 -13.54 36.21
N LEU A 242 17.47 -14.66 36.71
CA LEU A 242 18.84 -14.78 37.18
C LEU A 242 19.74 -15.32 36.06
N PRO A 243 21.01 -14.93 36.00
CA PRO A 243 21.96 -15.52 35.07
C PRO A 243 22.22 -17.01 35.40
N GLY A 244 22.46 -17.80 34.35
CA GLY A 244 22.78 -19.22 34.40
C GLY A 244 21.58 -20.16 34.24
N GLY A 245 21.84 -21.44 33.94
CA GLY A 245 20.81 -22.45 33.73
C GLY A 245 20.15 -22.42 32.35
N ASN A 246 19.03 -23.13 32.21
CA ASN A 246 18.18 -23.13 31.02
C ASN A 246 16.73 -22.96 31.46
N CYS A 247 15.98 -22.15 30.74
CA CYS A 247 14.56 -21.92 31.02
C CYS A 247 13.74 -22.05 29.75
N HIS A 248 12.61 -22.75 29.81
CA HIS A 248 11.73 -22.88 28.65
C HIS A 248 10.94 -21.58 28.43
N ARG A 249 10.74 -21.17 27.18
CA ARG A 249 9.93 -20.00 26.79
C ARG A 249 8.62 -19.87 27.58
N GLN A 250 7.86 -20.97 27.69
CA GLN A 250 6.57 -20.96 28.38
C GLN A 250 6.69 -20.75 29.89
N GLU A 251 7.81 -21.12 30.51
CA GLU A 251 8.04 -20.86 31.93
C GLU A 251 8.25 -19.36 32.17
N ILE A 252 9.00 -18.69 31.28
CA ILE A 252 9.20 -17.25 31.32
C ILE A 252 7.86 -16.52 31.17
N VAL A 253 7.03 -16.94 30.20
CA VAL A 253 5.67 -16.38 30.01
C VAL A 253 4.82 -16.55 31.28
N LYS A 254 4.79 -17.76 31.86
CA LYS A 254 4.04 -18.03 33.10
C LYS A 254 4.56 -17.18 34.26
N ALA A 255 5.88 -17.05 34.41
CA ALA A 255 6.49 -16.23 35.46
C ALA A 255 6.17 -14.75 35.27
N PHE A 256 6.19 -14.23 34.03
CA PHE A 256 5.81 -12.86 33.72
C PHE A 256 4.35 -12.58 34.11
N ARG A 257 3.41 -13.46 33.72
CA ARG A 257 1.98 -13.33 34.09
C ARG A 257 1.73 -13.46 35.60
N ARG A 258 2.56 -14.22 36.32
CA ARG A 258 2.49 -14.29 37.79
C ARG A 258 3.01 -13.01 38.44
N TYR A 259 4.09 -12.43 37.92
CA TYR A 259 4.71 -11.22 38.42
C TYR A 259 3.81 -9.99 38.23
N HIS A 260 3.25 -9.81 37.03
CA HIS A 260 2.31 -8.73 36.73
C HIS A 260 0.86 -9.22 36.78
N ALA A 261 0.20 -9.07 37.93
CA ALA A 261 -1.15 -9.61 38.17
C ALA A 261 -2.21 -9.17 37.14
N LYS A 262 -2.05 -7.99 36.52
CA LYS A 262 -2.92 -7.46 35.47
C LYS A 262 -2.88 -8.26 34.15
N TYR A 263 -1.83 -9.04 33.92
CA TYR A 263 -1.66 -9.87 32.73
C TYR A 263 -1.93 -11.36 33.01
N ARG A 264 -2.67 -11.70 34.06
CA ARG A 264 -3.04 -13.10 34.33
C ARG A 264 -3.97 -13.69 33.27
N SER A 265 -4.83 -12.87 32.66
CA SER A 265 -5.71 -13.28 31.57
C SER A 265 -5.01 -13.16 30.21
N GLU A 266 -5.24 -14.13 29.33
CA GLU A 266 -4.77 -14.12 27.94
C GLU A 266 -5.46 -13.03 27.08
N GLU A 267 -6.61 -12.53 27.54
CA GLU A 267 -7.39 -11.50 26.83
C GLU A 267 -6.71 -10.12 26.81
N VAL A 268 -5.87 -9.81 27.81
CA VAL A 268 -5.22 -8.49 27.93
C VAL A 268 -3.95 -8.42 27.10
N ILE A 269 -3.18 -9.50 27.10
CA ILE A 269 -1.95 -9.65 26.32
C ILE A 269 -1.82 -11.10 25.90
N THR A 270 -1.50 -11.32 24.64
CA THR A 270 -1.35 -12.67 24.08
C THR A 270 0.02 -13.24 24.44
N ASP A 271 0.12 -14.58 24.52
CA ASP A 271 1.42 -15.23 24.76
C ASP A 271 2.44 -14.88 23.68
N LEU A 272 1.99 -14.67 22.43
CA LEU A 272 2.83 -14.26 21.30
C LEU A 272 3.48 -12.90 21.53
N GLU A 273 2.80 -11.95 22.16
CA GLU A 273 3.36 -10.62 22.45
C GLU A 273 4.45 -10.72 23.52
N ILE A 274 4.22 -11.47 24.60
CA ILE A 274 5.23 -11.70 25.63
C ILE A 274 6.45 -12.40 25.01
N GLU A 275 6.25 -13.36 24.13
CA GLU A 275 7.34 -14.04 23.41
C GLU A 275 8.15 -13.12 22.51
N ARG A 276 7.50 -12.13 21.88
CA ARG A 276 8.20 -11.09 21.12
C ARG A 276 9.08 -10.24 22.03
N LEU A 277 8.60 -9.88 23.23
CA LEU A 277 9.42 -9.17 24.23
C LEU A 277 10.62 -10.01 24.67
N ILE A 278 10.42 -11.30 24.96
CA ILE A 278 11.51 -12.21 25.34
C ILE A 278 12.55 -12.29 24.21
N ARG A 279 12.09 -12.40 22.96
CA ARG A 279 12.99 -12.41 21.79
C ARG A 279 13.74 -11.09 21.64
N SER A 280 13.05 -9.95 21.71
CA SER A 280 13.62 -8.60 21.68
C SER A 280 14.75 -8.45 22.70
N TRP A 281 14.43 -8.77 23.95
CA TRP A 281 15.35 -8.71 25.06
C TRP A 281 16.56 -9.62 24.84
N SER A 282 16.35 -10.87 24.40
CA SER A 282 17.44 -11.82 24.16
C SER A 282 18.43 -11.35 23.09
N GLN A 283 17.94 -10.66 22.05
CA GLN A 283 18.80 -10.07 21.01
C GLN A 283 19.66 -8.93 21.55
N THR A 284 19.15 -8.19 22.54
CA THR A 284 19.87 -7.09 23.19
C THR A 284 21.02 -7.59 24.07
N GLN A 285 20.96 -8.83 24.59
CA GLN A 285 21.95 -9.42 25.49
C GLN A 285 23.25 -9.92 24.82
N LYS A 286 23.55 -9.50 23.59
CA LYS A 286 24.80 -9.76 22.84
C LYS A 286 25.37 -11.18 22.98
N GLY A 287 24.52 -12.20 22.91
CA GLY A 287 24.93 -13.61 22.85
C GLY A 287 25.01 -14.36 24.18
N ASN A 288 24.78 -13.69 25.32
CA ASN A 288 24.67 -14.35 26.62
C ASN A 288 23.42 -15.22 26.73
N VAL A 289 22.37 -14.87 25.97
CA VAL A 289 21.10 -15.58 25.92
C VAL A 289 20.88 -16.10 24.51
N LYS A 290 20.85 -17.42 24.33
CA LYS A 290 20.57 -18.06 23.03
C LYS A 290 19.31 -18.92 23.15
N MET A 291 18.43 -18.79 22.16
CA MET A 291 17.23 -19.62 22.06
C MET A 291 17.54 -20.90 21.27
N SER A 292 17.25 -22.07 21.83
CA SER A 292 17.35 -23.35 21.15
C SER A 292 16.17 -23.55 20.17
N SER A 293 16.30 -24.51 19.25
CA SER A 293 15.20 -24.93 18.37
C SER A 293 14.00 -25.50 19.14
N SER A 294 14.23 -26.03 20.34
CA SER A 294 13.20 -26.53 21.26
C SER A 294 12.55 -25.43 22.10
N GLY A 295 12.92 -24.16 21.94
CA GLY A 295 12.31 -23.04 22.66
C GLY A 295 12.88 -22.80 24.07
N PHE A 296 14.05 -23.36 24.39
CA PHE A 296 14.75 -23.08 25.64
C PHE A 296 15.70 -21.91 25.46
N TYR A 297 15.76 -21.03 26.45
CA TYR A 297 16.76 -19.97 26.55
C TYR A 297 17.90 -20.45 27.46
N SER A 298 19.11 -20.51 26.93
CA SER A 298 20.31 -20.85 27.70
C SER A 298 20.91 -19.63 28.39
N GLY A 299 21.50 -19.85 29.57
CA GLY A 299 22.12 -18.80 30.37
C GLY A 299 21.14 -18.01 31.24
N VAL A 300 19.89 -18.47 31.36
CA VAL A 300 18.83 -17.80 32.12
C VAL A 300 18.04 -18.83 32.94
N ARG A 301 17.75 -18.48 34.20
CA ARG A 301 16.87 -19.25 35.09
C ARG A 301 15.90 -18.33 35.80
N ILE A 302 14.70 -18.83 36.08
CA ILE A 302 13.70 -18.10 36.86
C ILE A 302 14.06 -18.20 38.35
N ASN A 303 14.00 -17.07 39.05
CA ASN A 303 14.12 -17.02 40.50
C ASN A 303 12.83 -17.57 41.15
N THR A 304 12.83 -18.84 41.55
CA THR A 304 11.67 -19.51 42.18
C THR A 304 11.38 -19.00 43.59
N ASP A 305 12.35 -18.40 44.28
CA ASP A 305 12.20 -17.94 45.67
C ASP A 305 11.24 -16.76 45.77
N ALA A 306 11.00 -16.05 44.66
CA ALA A 306 10.01 -14.98 44.58
C ALA A 306 8.56 -15.50 44.37
N ASP A 307 8.33 -16.80 44.19
CA ASP A 307 6.99 -17.41 44.07
C ASP A 307 6.41 -17.93 45.40
N VAL A 308 7.14 -17.77 46.52
CA VAL A 308 6.86 -18.44 47.82
C VAL A 308 5.48 -18.11 48.42
N PHE A 309 4.79 -17.07 47.95
CA PHE A 309 3.44 -16.73 48.41
C PHE A 309 2.30 -17.51 47.72
N VAL A 310 2.58 -18.36 46.73
CA VAL A 310 1.53 -19.11 46.00
C VAL A 310 1.37 -20.56 46.49
N GLU A 311 2.40 -21.15 47.10
CA GLU A 311 2.38 -22.52 47.63
C GLU A 311 1.87 -22.58 49.08
N ARG A 312 0.60 -22.25 49.29
CA ARG A 312 -0.18 -22.77 50.43
C ARG A 312 -1.53 -23.27 49.93
N ARG A 313 -1.53 -24.45 49.31
CA ARG A 313 -2.67 -25.39 49.29
C ARG A 313 -2.31 -26.64 48.49
N ARG A 314 -1.77 -27.65 49.17
CA ARG A 314 -2.27 -29.02 49.13
C ARG A 314 -2.07 -29.63 50.50
#